data_AF-A0A950E4J3-F1
#
_entry.id   AF-A0A950E4J3-F1
#
_cell.length_a   1.000
_cell.length_b   1.000
_cell.length_c   1.000
_cell.angle_alpha   90.00
_cell.angle_beta   90.00
_cell.angle_gamma   90.00
#
_symmetry.space_group_name_H-M   'P 1'
#
loop_
_entity.id
_entity.type
_entity.pdbx_description
1 polymer ?
#
loop_
_entity_poly.entity_id
_entity_poly.type
_entity_poly.pdbx_seq_one_letter_code
_entity_poly.pdbx_strand_id
1 'polypeptide(L)' 'AFLVSALVYAVASYAQTYLVGWVGQRTLQDLRVRLFAHLQRLSIGFYSRNRAGVIISRMTNDVEALDQLVED' A
#
# COMPACT_ATOMS: atom_id res chain seq x y z
N ALA A 1 -12.77 13.44 35.84
CA ALA A 1 -12.13 14.08 34.67
C ALA A 1 -10.99 13.25 34.11
N PHE A 2 -9.92 12.98 34.89
CA PHE A 2 -8.71 12.28 34.41
C PHE A 2 -8.96 10.90 33.77
N LEU A 3 -9.77 10.03 34.41
CA LEU A 3 -10.08 8.69 33.86
C LEU A 3 -10.87 8.76 32.56
N VAL A 4 -11.76 9.75 32.43
CA VAL A 4 -12.54 9.96 31.20
C VAL A 4 -11.62 10.43 30.08
N SER A 5 -10.73 11.39 30.34
CA SER A 5 -9.75 11.83 29.34
C SER A 5 -8.77 10.73 28.93
N ALA A 6 -8.34 9.89 29.88
CA ALA A 6 -7.47 8.75 29.58
C ALA A 6 -8.16 7.71 28.69
N LEU A 7 -9.43 7.41 28.98
CA LEU A 7 -10.23 6.49 28.16
C LEU A 7 -10.45 7.03 26.74
N VAL A 8 -10.81 8.32 26.62
CA VAL A 8 -10.99 8.98 25.32
C VAL A 8 -9.70 8.93 24.50
N TYR A 9 -8.56 9.21 25.12
CA TYR A 9 -7.26 9.15 24.45
C TYR A 9 -6.94 7.73 23.96
N ALA A 10 -7.14 6.70 24.80
CA ALA A 10 -6.87 5.32 24.44
C ALA A 10 -7.74 4.86 23.25
N VAL A 11 -9.04 5.18 23.27
CA VAL A 11 -9.96 4.84 22.18
C VAL A 11 -9.60 5.60 20.90
N ALA A 12 -9.29 6.90 21.00
CA ALA A 12 -8.91 7.72 19.84
C ALA A 12 -7.60 7.22 19.21
N SER A 13 -6.60 6.88 20.03
CA SER A 13 -5.33 6.33 19.55
C SER A 13 -5.52 4.97 18.87
N TYR A 14 -6.30 4.07 19.47
CA TYR A 14 -6.61 2.78 18.85
C TYR A 14 -7.35 2.94 17.51
N ALA A 15 -8.36 3.81 17.48
CA ALA A 15 -9.11 4.09 16.26
C ALA A 15 -8.23 4.70 15.18
N GLN A 16 -7.33 5.62 15.54
CA GLN A 16 -6.37 6.21 14.61
C GLN A 16 -5.47 5.14 14.00
N THR A 17 -4.81 4.31 14.81
CA THR A 17 -3.94 3.22 14.32
C THR A 17 -4.69 2.27 13.40
N TYR A 18 -5.91 1.87 13.78
CA TYR A 18 -6.74 0.99 12.94
C TYR A 18 -7.11 1.63 11.61
N LEU A 19 -7.55 2.90 11.62
CA LEU A 19 -7.96 3.61 10.41
C LEU A 19 -6.77 3.85 9.46
N VAL A 20 -5.60 4.21 10.01
CA VAL A 20 -4.38 4.39 9.21
C VAL A 20 -3.99 3.08 8.53
N GLY A 21 -3.93 1.97 9.28
CA GLY A 21 -3.64 0.65 8.70
C GLY A 21 -4.66 0.24 7.63
N TRP A 22 -5.95 0.47 7.89
CA TRP A 22 -7.01 0.17 6.92
C TRP A 22 -6.89 0.98 5.62
N VAL A 23 -6.62 2.28 5.72
CA VAL A 23 -6.41 3.15 4.54
C VAL A 23 -5.14 2.74 3.79
N GLY A 24 -4.07 2.41 4.50
CA GLY A 24 -2.81 1.96 3.92
C GLY A 24 -2.98 0.72 3.05
N GLN A 25 -3.56 -0.33 3.65
CA GLN A 25 -3.84 -1.59 2.95
C GLN A 25 -4.74 -1.39 1.72
N ARG A 26 -5.79 -0.58 1.85
CA ARG A 26 -6.70 -0.30 0.73
C ARG A 26 -6.02 0.48 -0.40
N THR A 27 -5.14 1.41 -0.06
CA THR A 27 -4.37 2.20 -1.03
C THR A 27 -3.39 1.32 -1.80
N LEU A 28 -2.69 0.39 -1.12
CA LEU A 28 -1.77 -0.55 -1.74
C LEU A 28 -2.49 -1.56 -2.64
N GLN A 29 -3.66 -2.04 -2.21
CA GLN A 29 -4.52 -2.88 -3.04
C GLN A 29 -4.90 -2.17 -4.35
N ASP A 30 -5.37 -0.93 -4.25
CA ASP A 30 -5.73 -0.11 -5.42
C ASP A 30 -4.51 0.13 -6.33
N LEU A 31 -3.33 0.37 -5.75
CA LEU A 31 -2.09 0.54 -6.49
C LEU A 31 -1.73 -0.72 -7.29
N ARG A 32 -1.77 -1.91 -6.66
CA ARG A 32 -1.47 -3.19 -7.33
C ARG A 32 -2.41 -3.42 -8.51
N VAL A 33 -3.71 -3.16 -8.33
CA VAL A 33 -4.71 -3.30 -9.40
C VAL A 33 -4.43 -2.33 -10.55
N ARG A 34 -4.14 -1.05 -10.26
CA ARG A 34 -3.84 -0.05 -11.28
C ARG A 34 -2.56 -0.35 -12.03
N LEU A 35 -1.49 -0.76 -11.34
CA LEU A 35 -0.23 -1.15 -11.97
C LEU A 35 -0.42 -2.35 -12.89
N PHE A 36 -1.11 -3.39 -12.42
CA PHE A 36 -1.38 -4.57 -13.23
C PHE A 36 -2.20 -4.24 -14.48
N ALA A 37 -3.25 -3.42 -14.33
CA ALA A 37 -4.07 -2.97 -15.45
C ALA A 37 -3.30 -2.08 -16.43
N HIS A 38 -2.39 -1.24 -15.94
CA HIS A 38 -1.53 -0.41 -16.78
C HIS A 38 -0.56 -1.25 -17.59
N LEU A 39 0.10 -2.23 -16.96
CA LEU A 39 1.01 -3.16 -17.64
C LEU A 39 0.29 -3.90 -18.78
N GLN A 40 -0.91 -4.43 -18.55
CA GLN A 40 -1.67 -5.13 -19.60
C GLN A 40 -1.96 -4.27 -20.84
N ARG A 41 -1.97 -2.94 -20.73
CA ARG A 41 -2.23 -2.02 -21.84
C ARG A 41 -0.96 -1.55 -22.56
N LEU A 42 0.22 -1.86 -22.03
CA LEU A 42 1.49 -1.47 -22.66
C LEU A 42 1.76 -2.29 -23.92
N SER A 43 2.42 -1.67 -24.89
CA SER A 43 2.77 -2.31 -26.15
C SER A 43 3.82 -3.40 -25.97
N ILE A 44 3.84 -4.37 -26.88
CA ILE A 44 4.87 -5.44 -26.93
C ILE A 44 6.30 -4.85 -26.99
N GLY A 45 6.48 -3.70 -27.64
CA GLY A 45 7.77 -3.01 -27.68
C GLY A 45 8.28 -2.57 -26.30
N PHE A 46 7.40 -2.30 -25.33
CA PHE A 46 7.80 -2.04 -23.94
C PHE A 46 8.44 -3.29 -23.31
N TYR A 47 7.83 -4.46 -23.51
CA TYR A 47 8.31 -5.75 -22.99
C TYR A 47 9.56 -6.27 -23.68
N SER A 48 9.82 -5.86 -24.93
CA SER A 48 11.09 -6.14 -25.60
C SER A 48 12.25 -5.34 -25.02
N ARG A 49 12.00 -4.14 -24.47
CA ARG A 49 13.02 -3.26 -23.89
C ARG A 49 13.20 -3.44 -22.38
N ASN A 50 12.19 -3.98 -21.70
CA ASN A 50 12.20 -4.19 -20.25
C ASN A 50 12.04 -5.68 -19.94
N ARG A 51 13.00 -6.26 -19.22
CA ARG A 51 12.97 -7.68 -18.86
C ARG A 51 11.76 -7.98 -17.98
N ALA A 52 10.99 -9.02 -18.32
CA ALA A 52 9.80 -9.43 -17.58
C ALA A 52 10.07 -9.61 -16.07
N GLY A 53 11.20 -10.20 -15.70
CA GLY A 53 11.58 -10.38 -14.30
C GLY A 53 11.77 -9.07 -13.52
N VAL A 54 12.26 -8.00 -14.19
CA VAL A 54 12.39 -6.67 -13.56
C VAL A 54 11.01 -6.07 -13.31
N ILE A 55 10.09 -6.22 -14.26
CA ILE A 55 8.71 -5.73 -14.13
C ILE A 55 8.00 -6.43 -12.96
N ILE A 56 8.12 -7.76 -12.88
CA ILE A 56 7.54 -8.55 -11.79
C ILE A 56 8.15 -8.14 -10.45
N SER A 57 9.49 -8.06 -10.36
CA SER A 57 10.20 -7.65 -9.14
C SER A 57 9.73 -6.29 -8.64
N ARG A 58 9.53 -5.31 -9.51
CA ARG A 58 9.01 -3.99 -9.10
C ARG A 58 7.55 -4.06 -8.63
N MET A 59 6.71 -4.86 -9.29
CA MET A 59 5.32 -5.04 -8.89
C MET A 59 5.17 -5.73 -7.53
N THR A 60 6.12 -6.58 -7.14
CA THR A 60 6.09 -7.27 -5.84
C THR A 60 6.91 -6.52 -4.80
N ASN A 61 8.22 -6.40 -5.01
CA ASN A 61 9.17 -5.92 -4.01
C ASN A 61 9.04 -4.42 -3.76
N ASP A 62 8.91 -3.58 -4.80
CA ASP A 62 8.78 -2.15 -4.59
C ASP A 62 7.42 -1.82 -3.94
N VAL A 63 6.37 -2.56 -4.30
CA VAL A 63 5.04 -2.39 -3.70
C VAL A 63 5.01 -2.90 -2.25
N GLU A 64 5.76 -3.94 -1.93
CA GLU A 64 5.93 -4.44 -0.56
C GLU A 64 6.79 -3.49 0.29
N ALA A 65 7.82 -2.87 -0.29
CA ALA A 65 8.56 -1.81 0.39
C ALA A 65 7.67 -0.59 0.70
N LEU A 66 6.72 -0.26 -0.19
CA LEU A 66 5.71 0.76 0.09
C LEU A 66 4.73 0.35 1.20
N ASP A 67 4.48 -0.95 1.37
CA ASP A 67 3.65 -1.48 2.47
C ASP A 67 4.31 -1.22 3.83
N GLN A 68 5.59 -1.57 3.92
CA GLN A 68 6.40 -1.36 5.13
C GLN A 68 6.49 0.12 5.53
N LEU A 69 6.65 1.03 4.56
CA LEU A 69 6.69 2.46 4.82
C LEU A 69 5.36 3.07 5.31
N VAL A 70 4.24 2.39 5.08
CA VAL A 70 2.90 2.84 5.50
C VAL A 70 2.48 2.21 6.83
N GLU A 71 3.05 1.04 7.16
CA GLU A 71 2.83 0.34 8.42
C GLU A 71 3.68 0.92 9.57
N ASP A 72 4.88 1.45 9.26
CA ASP A 72 5.79 2.14 10.19
C ASP A 72 5.36 3.59 10.53
#